data_AF-A0A550HLT4-F1
#
_entry.id   AF-A0A550HLT4-F1
#
_cell.length_a   1.000
_cell.length_b   1.000
_cell.length_c   1.000
_cell.angle_alpha   90.00
_cell.angle_beta   90.00
_cell.angle_gamma   90.00
#
_symmetry.space_group_name_H-M   'P 1'
#
loop_
_entity.id
_entity.type
_entity.pdbx_description
1 polymer ?
#
loop_
_entity_poly.entity_id
_entity_poly.type
_entity_poly.pdbx_seq_one_letter_code
_entity_poly.pdbx_strand_id
1 'polypeptide(L)' 'MEDKTKVTIEDLHKTINEVKDYTEKTRKELQERIKKKPLESAGAIFIAGVVVGLLIGTSMSRR' A
#
# COMPACT_ATOMS: atom_id res chain seq x y z
N MET A 1 14.02 -14.97 28.16
CA MET A 1 12.89 -14.33 27.44
C MET A 1 13.36 -13.29 26.43
N GLU A 2 14.55 -12.70 26.57
CA GLU A 2 15.10 -11.71 25.62
C GLU A 2 15.37 -12.24 24.20
N ASP A 3 15.79 -13.51 24.03
CA ASP A 3 16.10 -14.05 22.71
C ASP A 3 14.89 -14.17 21.79
N LYS A 4 13.71 -14.47 22.32
CA LYS A 4 12.48 -14.51 21.52
C LYS A 4 12.11 -13.11 21.02
N THR A 5 12.33 -12.08 21.84
CA THR A 5 12.01 -10.69 21.49
C THR A 5 12.93 -10.15 20.39
N LYS A 6 14.23 -10.50 20.41
CA LYS A 6 15.17 -10.10 19.36
C LYS A 6 14.83 -10.70 18.00
N VAL A 7 14.51 -12.00 17.96
CA VAL A 7 14.07 -12.69 16.73
C VAL A 7 12.81 -12.03 16.16
N THR A 8 11.83 -11.70 17.00
CA THR A 8 10.61 -11.02 16.53
C THR A 8 10.89 -9.61 15.98
N ILE A 9 11.82 -8.86 16.56
CA ILE A 9 12.17 -7.51 16.08
C ILE A 9 12.93 -7.57 14.74
N GLU A 10 13.83 -8.53 14.58
CA GLU A 10 14.53 -8.77 13.32
C GLU A 10 13.55 -9.21 12.21
N ASP A 11 12.60 -10.09 12.53
CA ASP A 11 11.53 -10.49 11.62
C ASP A 11 10.63 -9.31 11.24
N LEU A 12 10.27 -8.46 12.20
CA LEU A 12 9.52 -7.23 11.96
C LEU A 12 10.27 -6.28 11.02
N HIS A 13 11.57 -6.04 11.24
CA HIS A 13 12.38 -5.21 10.36
C HIS A 13 12.51 -5.81 8.96
N LYS A 14 12.63 -7.13 8.86
CA LYS A 14 12.65 -7.83 7.57
C LYS A 14 11.32 -7.63 6.82
N THR A 15 10.19 -7.83 7.48
CA THR A 15 8.86 -7.59 6.88
C THR A 15 8.68 -6.14 6.46
N ILE A 16 9.12 -5.18 7.28
CA ILE A 16 9.05 -3.74 6.93
C ILE A 16 9.86 -3.46 5.67
N ASN A 17 11.07 -4.02 5.56
CA ASN A 17 11.91 -3.85 4.37
C ASN A 17 11.27 -4.50 3.13
N GLU A 18 10.75 -5.72 3.25
CA GLU A 18 10.04 -6.40 2.15
C GLU A 18 8.82 -5.60 1.67
N VAL A 19 8.03 -5.05 2.61
CA VAL A 19 6.88 -4.20 2.28
C VAL A 19 7.32 -2.91 1.59
N LYS A 20 8.42 -2.31 2.05
CA LYS A 20 8.98 -1.09 1.45
C LYS A 20 9.43 -1.34 0.01
N ASP A 21 10.17 -2.42 -0.23
CA ASP A 21 10.66 -2.79 -1.56
C ASP A 21 9.51 -3.12 -2.51
N TYR A 22 8.52 -3.87 -2.03
CA TYR A 22 7.31 -4.17 -2.78
C TYR A 22 6.54 -2.89 -3.15
N THR A 23 6.43 -1.95 -2.21
CA THR A 23 5.77 -0.67 -2.42
C THR A 23 6.50 0.17 -3.47
N GLU A 24 7.84 0.22 -3.40
CA GLU A 24 8.63 0.99 -4.37
C GLU A 24 8.55 0.38 -5.79
N LYS A 25 8.62 -0.95 -5.89
CA LYS A 25 8.46 -1.65 -7.17
C LYS A 25 7.08 -1.41 -7.78
N THR A 26 6.04 -1.58 -6.97
CA THR A 26 4.64 -1.35 -7.39
C THR A 26 4.42 0.10 -7.83
N ARG A 27 5.03 1.07 -7.12
CA ARG A 27 4.96 2.49 -7.50
C ARG A 27 5.57 2.73 -8.89
N LYS A 28 6.74 2.16 -9.18
CA LYS A 28 7.41 2.30 -10.49
C LYS A 28 6.56 1.68 -11.60
N GLU A 29 6.05 0.47 -11.40
CA GLU A 29 5.18 -0.21 -12.37
C GLU A 29 3.88 0.57 -12.63
N LEU A 30 3.27 1.14 -11.58
CA LEU A 30 2.07 1.95 -11.71
C LEU A 30 2.35 3.23 -12.50
N GLN A 31 3.48 3.90 -12.24
CA GLN A 31 3.88 5.08 -13.02
C GLN A 31 4.09 4.75 -14.50
N GLU A 32 4.68 3.60 -14.82
CA GLU A 32 4.80 3.16 -16.21
C GLU A 32 3.45 2.87 -16.86
N ARG A 33 2.53 2.23 -16.15
CA ARG A 33 1.17 1.96 -16.65
C ARG A 33 0.40 3.25 -16.91
N ILE A 34 0.48 4.22 -16.01
CA ILE A 34 -0.12 5.55 -16.18
C ILE A 34 0.46 6.25 -17.42
N LYS A 35 1.79 6.19 -17.61
CA LYS A 35 2.44 6.77 -18.80
C LYS A 35 2.00 6.10 -20.10
N LYS A 36 1.90 4.77 -20.12
CA LYS A 36 1.51 4.01 -21.32
C LYS A 36 0.03 4.13 -21.65
N LYS A 37 -0.82 4.23 -20.63
CA LYS A 37 -2.29 4.21 -20.77
C LYS A 37 -2.96 5.22 -19.83
N PRO A 38 -2.85 6.53 -20.11
CA PRO A 38 -3.28 7.58 -19.18
C PRO A 38 -4.79 7.57 -18.91
N LEU A 39 -5.62 7.38 -19.96
CA LEU A 39 -7.08 7.39 -19.84
C LEU A 39 -7.62 6.17 -19.07
N GLU A 40 -7.16 4.96 -19.39
CA GLU A 40 -7.55 3.74 -18.66
C GLU A 40 -7.09 3.80 -17.18
N SER A 41 -5.86 4.30 -16.94
CA SER A 41 -5.31 4.40 -15.59
C SER A 41 -5.99 5.47 -14.75
N ALA A 42 -6.40 6.59 -15.34
CA ALA A 42 -7.11 7.65 -14.63
C ALA A 42 -8.46 7.16 -14.07
N GLY A 43 -9.20 6.37 -14.84
CA GLY A 43 -10.45 5.76 -14.37
C GLY A 43 -10.22 4.81 -13.19
N ALA A 44 -9.20 3.95 -13.27
CA ALA A 44 -8.85 3.03 -12.19
C ALA A 44 -8.41 3.76 -10.90
N ILE A 45 -7.59 4.81 -11.02
CA ILE A 45 -7.15 5.63 -9.89
C ILE A 45 -8.33 6.36 -9.24
N PHE A 46 -9.24 6.90 -10.05
CA PHE A 46 -10.43 7.59 -9.55
C PHE A 46 -11.33 6.64 -8.75
N ILE A 47 -11.64 5.46 -9.30
CA ILE A 47 -12.46 4.45 -8.60
C ILE A 47 -11.79 4.02 -7.30
N ALA A 48 -10.48 3.76 -7.32
CA ALA A 48 -9.73 3.42 -6.12
C ALA A 48 -9.83 4.51 -5.04
N GLY A 49 -9.69 5.78 -5.43
CA GLY A 49 -9.85 6.93 -4.53
C GLY A 49 -11.25 7.01 -3.91
N VAL A 50 -12.30 6.81 -4.70
CA VAL A 50 -13.69 6.79 -4.21
C VAL A 50 -13.90 5.67 -3.20
N VAL A 51 -13.45 4.45 -3.51
CA VAL A 51 -13.59 3.29 -2.61
C VAL A 51 -12.87 3.54 -1.29
N VAL A 52 -11.62 4.02 -1.33
CA VAL A 52 -10.84 4.34 -0.11
C VAL A 52 -11.53 5.43 0.70
N GLY A 53 -12.01 6.49 0.05
CA GLY A 53 -12.75 7.56 0.70
C GLY A 53 -14.02 7.07 1.40
N LEU A 54 -14.78 6.19 0.75
CA LEU A 54 -15.99 5.57 1.33
C LEU A 54 -15.65 4.67 2.52
N LEU A 55 -14.59 3.86 2.44
CA LEU A 55 -14.16 3.00 3.53
C LEU A 55 -13.71 3.82 4.76
N ILE A 56 -12.94 4.88 4.54
CA ILE A 56 -12.52 5.79 5.62
C ILE A 56 -13.75 6.49 6.22
N GLY A 57 -14.62 7.07 5.38
CA GLY A 57 -15.83 7.77 5.83
C GLY A 57 -16.78 6.88 6.63
N THR A 58 -17.03 5.65 6.16
CA THR A 58 -17.86 4.68 6.89
C THR A 58 -17.22 4.21 8.19
N SER A 59 -15.89 4.10 8.25
CA SER A 59 -15.18 3.77 9.49
C SER A 59 -15.26 4.89 10.54
N MET A 60 -15.26 6.15 10.11
CA MET A 60 -15.39 7.32 10.99
C MET A 60 -16.83 7.54 11.45
N SER A 61 -17.81 7.31 10.57
CA SER A 61 -19.24 7.48 10.88
C SER A 61 -19.79 6.45 11.88
N ARG A 62 -19.07 5.34 12.14
CA ARG A 62 -19.44 4.32 13.14
C ARG A 62 -18.90 4.59 14.55
N ARG A 63 -18.13 5.66 14.74
CA ARG A 63 -17.68 6.13 16.06
C ARG A 63 -18.52 7.31 16.51
#